data_AF-A0A6B2TD84-F1
#
_entry.id   AF-A0A6B2TD84-F1
#
_cell.length_a   1.000
_cell.length_b   1.000
_cell.length_c   1.000
_cell.angle_alpha   90.00
_cell.angle_beta   90.00
_cell.angle_gamma   90.00
#
_symmetry.space_group_name_H-M   'P 1'
#
loop_
_entity.id
_entity.type
_entity.pdbx_description
1 polymer ?
#
loop_
_entity_poly.entity_id
_entity_poly.type
_entity_poly.pdbx_seq_one_letter_code
_entity_poly.pdbx_strand_id
1 'polypeptide(L)'
;MIDLMVYRAEGETVRAGGDLYALRTTEAHLPTTYPPFAALLFTPLTLLDTAAMRALATLGNLALLVAFVHLSLRLVDERHARVESVLWASALAVWCEPVWTTLRYGQVNLLLAVLVLWDLTRRTGHRWAGVGIGVAAAVKLTPALFAALLLLTGTAEAVRRGPWRPAV
;
A
#
# COMPACT_ATOMS: atom_id res chain seq x y z
N MET A 1 -6.16 -14.59 9.87
CA MET A 1 -6.11 -13.60 8.77
C MET A 1 -7.52 -13.38 8.25
N ILE A 2 -8.31 -12.57 8.97
CA ILE A 2 -9.72 -12.35 8.65
C ILE A 2 -9.85 -11.49 7.38
N ASP A 3 -9.09 -10.39 7.28
CA ASP A 3 -9.06 -9.52 6.11
C ASP A 3 -8.66 -10.26 4.84
N LEU A 4 -7.68 -11.18 4.92
CA LEU A 4 -7.29 -12.00 3.78
C LEU A 4 -8.43 -12.88 3.25
N MET A 5 -9.30 -13.38 4.14
CA MET A 5 -10.50 -14.13 3.73
C MET A 5 -11.54 -13.22 3.09
N VAL A 6 -11.66 -11.97 3.57
CA VAL A 6 -12.53 -10.96 2.95
C VAL A 6 -12.05 -10.65 1.52
N TYR A 7 -10.74 -10.45 1.33
CA TYR A 7 -10.17 -10.22 -0.01
C TYR A 7 -10.46 -11.37 -0.97
N ARG A 8 -10.31 -12.62 -0.51
CA ARG A 8 -10.64 -13.80 -1.31
C ARG A 8 -12.13 -13.82 -1.69
N ALA A 9 -13.03 -13.56 -0.75
CA ALA A 9 -14.46 -13.56 -1.00
C ALA A 9 -14.91 -12.42 -1.94
N GLU A 10 -14.29 -11.25 -1.85
CA GLU A 10 -14.48 -10.16 -2.83
C GLU A 10 -14.06 -10.63 -4.24
N GLY A 11 -12.92 -11.30 -4.36
CA GLY A 11 -12.46 -11.89 -5.63
C GLY A 11 -13.39 -12.99 -6.17
N GLU A 12 -13.96 -13.84 -5.30
CA GLU A 12 -14.92 -14.87 -5.68
C GLU A 12 -16.22 -14.24 -6.21
N THR A 13 -16.69 -13.18 -5.55
CA THR A 13 -17.89 -12.43 -5.96
C THR A 13 -17.71 -11.80 -7.33
N VAL A 14 -16.56 -11.17 -7.58
CA VAL A 14 -16.22 -10.63 -8.92
C VAL A 14 -16.21 -11.73 -9.98
N ARG A 15 -15.56 -12.88 -9.71
CA ARG A 15 -15.51 -13.99 -10.66
C ARG A 15 -16.88 -14.59 -10.97
N ALA A 16 -17.79 -14.56 -10.00
CA ALA A 16 -19.17 -15.01 -10.14
C ALA A 16 -20.09 -13.98 -10.82
N GLY A 17 -19.60 -12.77 -11.12
CA GLY A 17 -20.42 -11.68 -11.66
C GLY A 17 -21.43 -11.12 -10.64
N GLY A 18 -21.17 -11.30 -9.34
CA GLY A 18 -22.04 -10.85 -8.26
C GLY A 18 -21.89 -9.37 -7.92
N ASP A 19 -22.85 -8.84 -7.15
CA ASP A 19 -22.82 -7.46 -6.67
C ASP A 19 -21.94 -7.33 -5.41
N LEU A 20 -20.82 -6.60 -5.54
CA LEU A 20 -19.89 -6.32 -4.45
C LEU A 20 -20.48 -5.42 -3.35
N TYR A 21 -21.47 -4.59 -3.66
CA TYR A 21 -22.10 -3.69 -2.70
C TYR A 21 -23.22 -4.37 -1.90
N ALA A 22 -23.80 -5.43 -2.45
CA ALA A 22 -24.71 -6.33 -1.73
C ALA A 22 -23.97 -7.39 -0.90
N LEU A 23 -22.66 -7.59 -1.13
CA LEU A 23 -21.86 -8.58 -0.42
C LEU A 23 -21.80 -8.28 1.08
N ARG A 24 -22.17 -9.27 1.89
CA ARG A 24 -21.93 -9.31 3.33
C ARG A 24 -20.95 -10.44 3.60
N THR A 25 -19.71 -10.09 3.92
CA THR A 25 -18.62 -11.06 4.03
C THR A 25 -18.45 -11.51 5.47
N THR A 26 -18.19 -12.80 5.68
CA THR A 26 -17.94 -13.47 6.98
C THR A 26 -19.11 -13.43 7.99
N GLU A 27 -19.05 -14.25 9.06
CA GLU A 27 -20.05 -14.24 10.15
C GLU A 27 -20.21 -12.85 10.79
N ALA A 28 -19.22 -11.96 10.64
CA ALA A 28 -19.23 -10.60 11.17
C ALA A 28 -19.97 -9.55 10.32
N HIS A 29 -20.55 -9.91 9.16
CA HIS A 29 -21.33 -8.99 8.29
C HIS A 29 -20.59 -7.69 7.92
N LEU A 30 -19.28 -7.78 7.70
CA LEU A 30 -18.48 -6.59 7.42
C LEU A 30 -18.82 -6.04 6.01
N PRO A 31 -19.13 -4.73 5.89
CA PRO A 31 -19.37 -4.11 4.61
C PRO A 31 -18.07 -4.07 3.80
N THR A 32 -18.18 -4.27 2.48
CA THR A 32 -17.10 -4.05 1.52
C THR A 32 -16.63 -2.60 1.65
N THR A 33 -15.40 -2.43 2.15
CA THR A 33 -14.77 -1.11 2.35
C THR A 33 -13.74 -0.79 1.28
N TYR A 34 -13.48 -1.76 0.39
CA TYR A 34 -12.50 -1.67 -0.68
C TYR A 34 -13.16 -1.26 -2.01
N PRO A 35 -12.51 -0.43 -2.84
CA PRO A 35 -13.01 -0.12 -4.18
C PRO A 35 -13.09 -1.37 -5.06
N PRO A 36 -13.98 -1.40 -6.07
CA PRO A 36 -14.09 -2.53 -7.01
C PRO A 36 -12.78 -2.92 -7.70
N PHE A 37 -11.89 -1.94 -7.91
CA PHE A 37 -10.54 -2.19 -8.44
C PHE A 37 -9.73 -3.15 -7.56
N ALA A 38 -9.83 -3.03 -6.23
CA ALA A 38 -9.15 -3.94 -5.31
C ALA A 38 -9.72 -5.37 -5.41
N ALA A 39 -11.04 -5.50 -5.48
CA ALA A 39 -11.71 -6.81 -5.61
C ALA A 39 -11.26 -7.54 -6.90
N LEU A 40 -11.09 -6.81 -8.02
CA LEU A 40 -10.53 -7.36 -9.26
C LEU A 40 -9.09 -7.89 -9.05
N LEU A 41 -8.25 -7.16 -8.32
CA LEU A 41 -6.88 -7.58 -8.00
C LEU A 41 -6.83 -8.77 -7.04
N PHE A 42 -7.88 -9.01 -6.24
CA PHE A 42 -7.97 -10.15 -5.33
C PHE A 42 -8.46 -11.44 -6.00
N THR A 43 -8.92 -11.39 -7.25
CA THR A 43 -9.37 -12.58 -8.00
C THR A 43 -8.35 -13.73 -8.05
N PRO A 44 -7.01 -13.53 -8.12
CA PRO A 44 -6.06 -14.64 -8.12
C PRO A 44 -6.01 -15.38 -6.78
N LEU A 45 -6.38 -14.75 -5.66
CA LEU A 45 -6.41 -15.40 -4.33
C LEU A 45 -7.40 -16.57 -4.28
N THR A 46 -8.41 -16.54 -5.15
CA THR A 46 -9.44 -17.58 -5.25
C THR A 46 -8.90 -18.91 -5.81
N LEU A 47 -7.74 -18.88 -6.47
CA LEU A 47 -7.09 -20.05 -7.07
C LEU A 47 -6.21 -20.81 -6.06
N LEU A 48 -5.91 -20.20 -4.91
CA LEU A 48 -5.04 -20.76 -3.90
C LEU A 48 -5.85 -21.47 -2.82
N ASP A 49 -5.27 -22.51 -2.22
CA ASP A 49 -5.80 -23.03 -0.96
C ASP A 49 -5.52 -22.05 0.20
N THR A 50 -6.21 -22.25 1.32
CA THR A 50 -6.11 -21.35 2.47
C THR A 50 -4.72 -21.34 3.11
N ALA A 51 -3.99 -22.46 3.06
CA ALA A 51 -2.67 -22.57 3.68
C ALA A 51 -1.62 -21.81 2.88
N ALA A 52 -1.57 -22.04 1.56
CA ALA A 52 -0.71 -21.33 0.62
C ALA A 52 -0.99 -19.83 0.63
N MET A 53 -2.27 -19.43 0.62
CA MET A 53 -2.66 -18.01 0.68
C MET A 53 -2.13 -17.33 1.96
N ARG A 54 -2.27 -17.96 3.13
CA ARG A 54 -1.76 -17.43 4.41
C ARG A 54 -0.24 -17.38 4.45
N ALA A 55 0.43 -18.40 3.95
CA ALA A 55 1.88 -18.46 3.88
C ALA A 55 2.43 -17.35 2.98
N LEU A 56 1.88 -17.21 1.77
CA LEU A 56 2.27 -16.16 0.81
C LEU A 56 1.99 -14.77 1.35
N ALA A 57 0.83 -14.54 1.96
CA ALA A 57 0.50 -13.24 2.56
C ALA A 57 1.44 -12.89 3.72
N THR A 58 1.86 -13.87 4.53
CA THR A 58 2.81 -13.66 5.64
C THR A 58 4.20 -13.33 5.10
N LEU A 59 4.73 -14.17 4.19
CA LEU A 59 6.05 -13.96 3.58
C LEU A 59 6.10 -12.65 2.79
N GLY A 60 5.04 -12.35 2.04
CA GLY A 60 4.90 -11.11 1.28
C GLY A 60 4.89 -9.88 2.19
N ASN A 61 4.13 -9.90 3.29
CA ASN A 61 4.13 -8.78 4.24
C ASN A 61 5.48 -8.62 4.95
N LEU A 62 6.19 -9.70 5.28
CA LEU A 62 7.53 -9.61 5.85
C LEU A 62 8.53 -8.99 4.85
N ALA A 63 8.48 -9.41 3.58
CA ALA A 63 9.31 -8.81 2.54
C ALA A 63 8.97 -7.32 2.31
N LEU A 64 7.67 -6.98 2.31
CA LEU A 64 7.20 -5.60 2.21
C LEU A 64 7.60 -4.75 3.41
N LEU A 65 7.67 -5.32 4.62
CA LEU A 65 8.17 -4.62 5.79
C LEU A 65 9.66 -4.26 5.62
N VAL A 66 10.47 -5.19 5.14
CA VAL A 66 11.89 -4.92 4.83
C VAL A 66 12.02 -3.81 3.79
N ALA A 67 11.22 -3.85 2.72
CA ALA A 67 11.19 -2.79 1.71
C ALA A 67 10.72 -1.44 2.29
N PHE A 68 9.69 -1.45 3.14
CA PHE A 68 9.17 -0.26 3.82
C PHE A 68 10.24 0.41 4.68
N VAL A 69 10.93 -0.38 5.51
CA VAL A 69 12.01 0.11 6.37
C VAL A 69 13.18 0.62 5.52
N HIS A 70 13.57 -0.11 4.49
CA HIS A 70 14.63 0.32 3.58
C HIS A 70 14.32 1.68 2.93
N LEU A 71 13.13 1.84 2.35
CA LEU A 71 12.72 3.10 1.72
C LEU A 71 12.57 4.23 2.73
N SER A 72 12.09 3.94 3.94
CA SER A 72 11.98 4.93 5.02
C SER A 72 13.35 5.44 5.46
N LEU A 73 14.32 4.56 5.68
CA LEU A 73 15.69 4.94 6.02
C LEU A 73 16.35 5.72 4.88
N ARG A 74 16.15 5.27 3.64
CA ARG A 74 16.67 5.94 2.44
C ARG A 74 16.11 7.35 2.27
N LEU A 75 14.85 7.57 2.63
CA LEU A 75 14.21 8.89 2.57
C LEU A 75 14.84 9.88 3.56
N VAL A 76 15.34 9.40 4.70
CA VAL A 76 16.08 10.23 5.67
C VAL A 76 17.50 10.48 5.19
N ASP A 77 18.27 9.42 4.93
CA ASP A 77 19.60 9.47 4.33
C ASP A 77 19.99 8.06 3.86
N GLU A 78 20.42 7.93 2.60
CA GLU A 78 20.81 6.66 1.97
C GLU A 78 21.88 5.89 2.77
N ARG A 79 22.72 6.59 3.56
CA ARG A 79 23.76 5.97 4.40
C ARG A 79 23.19 5.09 5.52
N HIS A 80 21.97 5.34 5.97
CA HIS A 80 21.29 4.54 6.99
C HIS A 80 20.61 3.29 6.41
N ALA A 81 20.41 3.22 5.10
CA ALA A 81 19.71 2.11 4.43
C ALA A 81 20.61 0.86 4.24
N ARG A 82 21.60 0.67 5.10
CA ARG A 82 22.47 -0.52 5.12
C ARG A 82 21.65 -1.76 5.47
N VAL A 83 22.00 -2.90 4.86
CA VAL A 83 21.26 -4.16 5.03
C VAL A 83 21.08 -4.53 6.51
N GLU A 84 22.12 -4.41 7.32
CA GLU A 84 22.07 -4.70 8.77
C GLU A 84 21.07 -3.80 9.50
N SER A 85 21.12 -2.48 9.27
CA SER A 85 20.20 -1.51 9.87
C SER A 85 18.76 -1.78 9.47
N VAL A 86 18.53 -2.09 8.19
CA VAL A 86 17.20 -2.44 7.67
C VAL A 86 16.67 -3.70 8.35
N LEU A 87 17.49 -4.76 8.46
CA LEU A 87 17.07 -6.02 9.07
C LEU A 87 16.77 -5.86 10.56
N TRP A 88 17.63 -5.19 11.31
CA TRP A 88 17.41 -4.93 12.74
C TRP A 88 16.16 -4.07 12.99
N ALA A 89 16.00 -2.98 12.23
CA ALA A 89 14.83 -2.12 12.35
C ALA A 89 13.54 -2.87 11.94
N SER A 90 13.60 -3.72 10.91
CA SER A 90 12.46 -4.55 10.50
C SER A 90 12.09 -5.56 11.59
N ALA A 91 13.08 -6.24 12.18
CA ALA A 91 12.86 -7.20 13.26
C ALA A 91 12.17 -6.56 14.49
N LEU A 92 12.54 -5.32 14.82
CA LEU A 92 11.86 -4.55 15.87
C LEU A 92 10.46 -4.10 15.43
N ALA A 93 10.33 -3.61 14.19
CA ALA A 93 9.08 -3.07 13.66
C ALA A 93 7.96 -4.11 13.54
N VAL A 94 8.27 -5.40 13.41
CA VAL A 94 7.28 -6.50 13.45
C VAL A 94 6.39 -6.42 14.70
N TRP A 95 6.94 -5.96 15.82
CA TRP A 95 6.24 -5.88 17.10
C TRP A 95 5.44 -4.59 17.29
N CYS A 96 5.61 -3.61 16.40
CA CYS A 96 4.80 -2.41 16.42
C CYS A 96 3.35 -2.77 16.05
N GLU A 97 2.39 -2.25 16.82
CA GLU A 97 0.95 -2.51 16.65
C GLU A 97 0.48 -2.52 15.18
N PRO A 98 0.76 -1.50 14.34
CA PRO A 98 0.24 -1.48 12.98
C PRO A 98 0.79 -2.62 12.08
N VAL A 99 2.04 -3.03 12.31
CA VAL A 99 2.70 -4.10 11.55
C VAL A 99 2.21 -5.46 12.06
N TRP A 100 2.18 -5.64 13.38
CA TRP A 100 1.65 -6.84 14.02
C TRP A 100 0.21 -7.13 13.59
N THR A 101 -0.65 -6.11 13.63
CA THR A 101 -2.05 -6.21 13.19
C THR A 101 -2.16 -6.53 11.70
N THR A 102 -1.31 -5.92 10.86
CA THR A 102 -1.24 -6.23 9.42
C THR A 102 -0.91 -7.70 9.18
N LEU A 103 0.09 -8.26 9.88
CA LEU A 103 0.48 -9.67 9.76
C LEU A 103 -0.62 -10.61 10.29
N ARG A 104 -1.23 -10.29 11.44
CA ARG A 104 -2.28 -11.11 12.06
C ARG A 104 -3.53 -11.23 11.18
N TYR A 105 -3.93 -10.14 10.54
CA TYR A 105 -5.13 -10.08 9.70
C TYR A 105 -4.86 -10.36 8.22
N GLY A 106 -3.61 -10.23 7.76
CA GLY A 106 -3.22 -10.43 6.37
C GLY A 106 -3.54 -9.23 5.49
N GLN A 107 -3.37 -8.02 6.04
CA GLN A 107 -3.71 -6.78 5.35
C GLN A 107 -2.72 -6.46 4.23
N VAL A 108 -3.18 -5.66 3.26
CA VAL A 108 -2.35 -5.11 2.17
C VAL A 108 -1.72 -3.76 2.52
N ASN A 109 -1.88 -3.26 3.76
CA ASN A 109 -1.47 -1.90 4.13
C ASN A 109 0.03 -1.64 3.91
N LEU A 110 0.90 -2.63 4.16
CA LEU A 110 2.34 -2.50 3.90
C LEU A 110 2.65 -2.34 2.41
N LEU A 111 1.90 -3.03 1.53
CA LEU A 111 2.04 -2.85 0.08
C LEU A 111 1.73 -1.41 -0.32
N LEU A 112 0.62 -0.86 0.19
CA LEU A 112 0.22 0.52 -0.07
C LEU A 112 1.27 1.52 0.43
N ALA A 113 1.79 1.30 1.64
CA ALA A 113 2.82 2.15 2.21
C ALA A 113 4.13 2.13 1.40
N VAL A 114 4.56 0.95 0.92
CA VAL A 114 5.73 0.80 0.05
C VAL A 114 5.53 1.52 -1.28
N LEU A 115 4.34 1.43 -1.90
CA LEU A 115 4.04 2.14 -3.14
C LEU A 115 4.12 3.67 -2.96
N VAL A 116 3.60 4.18 -1.85
CA VAL A 116 3.71 5.61 -1.51
C VAL A 116 5.17 6.01 -1.29
N LEU A 117 5.92 5.27 -0.47
CA LEU A 117 7.34 5.57 -0.23
C LEU A 117 8.19 5.46 -1.50
N TRP A 118 7.86 4.55 -2.40
CA TRP A 118 8.51 4.43 -3.69
C TRP A 118 8.29 5.68 -4.56
N ASP A 119 7.13 6.32 -4.49
CA ASP A 119 6.91 7.62 -5.14
C ASP A 119 7.74 8.72 -4.49
N LEU A 120 7.75 8.78 -3.17
CA LEU A 120 8.41 9.85 -2.41
C LEU A 120 9.94 9.79 -2.44
N THR A 121 10.52 8.59 -2.63
CA THR A 121 11.98 8.39 -2.71
C THR A 121 12.55 8.57 -4.13
N ARG A 122 11.71 8.91 -5.12
CA ARG A 122 12.16 9.15 -6.50
C ARG A 122 12.63 10.58 -6.73
N ARG A 123 13.52 10.74 -7.71
CA ARG A 123 14.05 12.05 -8.12
C ARG A 123 12.92 12.94 -8.65
N THR A 124 13.02 14.24 -8.37
CA THR A 124 12.10 15.25 -8.90
C THR A 124 12.07 15.22 -10.43
N GLY A 125 10.88 15.28 -11.03
CA GLY A 125 10.69 15.23 -12.49
C GLY A 125 10.70 13.83 -13.12
N HIS A 126 10.73 12.75 -12.33
CA HIS A 126 10.66 11.39 -12.86
C HIS A 126 9.30 11.13 -13.54
N ARG A 127 9.30 10.61 -14.78
CA ARG A 127 8.09 10.40 -15.61
C ARG A 127 7.00 9.52 -14.97
N TRP A 128 7.39 8.68 -14.02
CA TRP A 128 6.49 7.76 -13.33
C TRP A 128 6.08 8.25 -11.93
N ALA A 129 6.46 9.46 -11.52
CA ALA A 129 6.10 10.03 -10.23
C ALA A 129 4.56 10.08 -10.06
N GLY A 130 4.06 9.72 -8.88
CA GLY A 130 2.63 9.68 -8.58
C GLY A 130 1.92 8.38 -8.94
N VAL A 131 2.54 7.48 -9.72
CA VAL A 131 1.91 6.20 -10.09
C VAL A 131 1.73 5.27 -8.89
N GLY A 132 2.70 5.19 -7.97
CA GLY A 132 2.58 4.36 -6.78
C GLY A 132 1.46 4.84 -5.87
N ILE A 133 1.38 6.16 -5.63
CA ILE A 133 0.30 6.79 -4.86
C ILE A 133 -1.05 6.58 -5.56
N GLY A 134 -1.12 6.75 -6.89
CA GLY A 134 -2.33 6.55 -7.67
C GLY A 134 -2.85 5.10 -7.60
N VAL A 135 -1.97 4.12 -7.79
CA VAL A 135 -2.32 2.69 -7.64
C VAL A 135 -2.74 2.39 -6.21
N ALA A 136 -2.02 2.89 -5.21
CA ALA A 136 -2.35 2.68 -3.81
C ALA A 136 -3.73 3.28 -3.46
N ALA A 137 -4.04 4.47 -3.98
CA ALA A 137 -5.33 5.14 -3.84
C ALA A 137 -6.49 4.38 -4.54
N ALA A 138 -6.21 3.75 -5.68
CA ALA A 138 -7.18 2.91 -6.37
C ALA A 138 -7.50 1.62 -5.60
N VAL A 139 -6.53 1.08 -4.85
CA VAL A 139 -6.73 -0.10 -4.00
C VAL A 139 -7.42 0.25 -2.67
N LYS A 140 -7.13 1.41 -2.08
CA LYS A 140 -7.76 1.86 -0.84
C LYS A 140 -7.73 3.38 -0.82
N LEU A 141 -8.76 4.05 -0.31
CA LEU A 141 -8.83 5.52 -0.38
C LEU A 141 -7.74 6.23 0.45
N THR A 142 -7.25 5.61 1.53
CA THR A 142 -6.33 6.24 2.50
C THR A 142 -5.09 6.93 1.87
N PRO A 143 -4.37 6.32 0.91
CA PRO A 143 -3.20 6.94 0.28
C PRO A 143 -3.52 8.17 -0.58
N ALA A 144 -4.79 8.43 -0.94
CA ALA A 144 -5.19 9.64 -1.67
C ALA A 144 -4.86 10.93 -0.89
N LEU A 145 -4.74 10.84 0.44
CA LEU A 145 -4.27 11.94 1.28
C LEU A 145 -2.87 12.44 0.88
N PHE A 146 -1.98 11.56 0.43
CA PHE A 146 -0.65 11.97 -0.06
C PHE A 146 -0.75 12.75 -1.36
N ALA A 147 -1.64 12.35 -2.27
CA ALA A 147 -1.88 13.11 -3.51
C ALA A 147 -2.40 14.52 -3.20
N ALA A 148 -3.36 14.64 -2.27
CA ALA A 148 -3.87 15.93 -1.82
C ALA A 148 -2.77 16.79 -1.16
N LEU A 149 -1.96 16.20 -0.28
CA LEU A 149 -0.84 16.89 0.37
C LEU A 149 0.19 17.40 -0.64
N LEU A 150 0.58 16.57 -1.61
CA LEU A 150 1.55 16.95 -2.64
C LEU A 150 1.00 18.03 -3.57
N LEU A 151 -0.29 18.00 -3.90
CA LEU A 151 -0.94 19.05 -4.68
C LEU A 151 -0.93 20.39 -3.92
N LEU A 152 -1.29 20.38 -2.64
CA LEU A 152 -1.33 21.59 -1.81
C LEU A 152 0.07 22.17 -1.60
N THR A 153 1.07 21.33 -1.29
CA THR A 153 2.45 21.80 -1.10
C THR A 153 3.08 22.25 -2.42
N GLY A 154 2.83 21.54 -3.52
CA GLY A 154 3.30 21.91 -4.86
C GLY A 154 2.70 23.22 -5.37
N THR A 155 1.40 23.44 -5.14
CA THR A 155 0.73 24.71 -5.49
C THR A 155 1.23 25.87 -4.65
N ALA A 156 1.39 25.69 -3.34
CA ALA A 156 1.96 26.71 -2.46
C ALA A 156 3.39 27.09 -2.87
N GLU A 157 4.22 26.11 -3.24
CA GLU A 157 5.59 26.34 -3.72
C GLU A 157 5.61 27.05 -5.08
N ALA A 158 4.72 26.67 -6.01
CA ALA A 158 4.58 27.34 -7.29
C ALA A 158 4.19 28.82 -7.13
N VAL A 159 3.29 29.14 -6.20
CA VAL A 159 2.92 30.52 -5.86
C VAL A 159 4.11 31.28 -5.28
N ARG A 160 4.89 30.66 -4.37
CA ARG A 160 6.08 31.28 -3.76
C ARG A 160 7.18 31.61 -4.77
N ARG A 161 7.39 30.74 -5.77
CA ARG A 161 8.42 30.95 -6.80
C ARG A 161 8.08 32.08 -7.79
N GLY A 162 6.84 32.60 -7.75
CA GLY A 162 6.38 33.63 -8.68
C GLY A 162 6.23 33.12 -10.11
N PRO A 163 5.77 33.98 -11.04
CA PRO A 163 5.65 33.59 -12.45
C PRO A 163 7.01 33.18 -12.99
N TRP A 164 7.04 32.06 -13.72
CA TRP A 164 8.23 31.53 -14.38
C TRP A 164 8.89 32.63 -15.22
N ARG A 165 10.14 32.98 -14.88
CA ARG A 165 10.97 33.90 -15.67
C ARG A 165 11.96 33.06 -16.47
N PRO A 166 11.79 32.93 -17.80
CA PRO A 166 12.83 32.32 -18.62
C PRO A 166 14.11 33.15 -18.48
N ALA A 167 15.25 32.47 -18.33
CA ALA A 167 16.53 33.10 -18.57
C ALA A 167 16.58 33.44 -20.06
N VAL A 168 16.59 34.73 -20.37
CA VAL A 168 16.83 35.27 -21.72
C VAL A 168 18.33 35.18 -22.02
#